data_AF-A0A3D2G950-F1
#
_entry.id   AF-A0A3D2G950-F1
#
_cell.length_a   1.000
_cell.length_b   1.000
_cell.length_c   1.000
_cell.angle_alpha   90.00
_cell.angle_beta   90.00
_cell.angle_gamma   90.00
#
_symmetry.space_group_name_H-M   'P 1'
#
loop_
_entity.id
_entity.type
_entity.pdbx_description
1 polymer ?
#
loop_
_entity_poly.entity_id
_entity_poly.type
_entity_poly.pdbx_seq_one_letter_code
_entity_poly.pdbx_strand_id
1 'polypeptide(L)'
;MTTAAAGGMPMTTHAETTLQKLQKAKEEKNKTQQAKDNTQERKDSLKITQNSLLGQLSSLNDDLEQIGNKLQGLEQNITDKEAQISRTQDELAEAVRIQDEQYAAMKIRIKYMYERGNDNYLELLFTAGSFSDFLSKSEYVERLHSYDRRMLEQYQEARRQVEETQSRLEEELASLEDLHEQTQEEQGKASEKVKQTADSVADYANQIQDAEATIDQLEDMISQQENDIAALQKQYEEELALSRLAAQSAWRDISEVTFEEGDRYLLANLIYCEAGGEPYAGQVAVGAVVINRVLSSRYPNTVVGVIYQNKQFSPVASGRLALALANNKATASCYQAADEAMSGITNVGQCVYFRTPIEGLTGLRIGGHIFY
;
A
#
# COMPACT_ATOMS: atom_id res chain seq x y z
N MET A 1 49.92 26.06 -10.49
CA MET A 1 49.80 25.57 -11.88
C MET A 1 49.35 24.11 -11.85
N THR A 2 48.07 23.82 -12.02
CA THR A 2 47.61 22.58 -12.68
C THR A 2 46.13 22.75 -13.03
N THR A 3 45.88 23.09 -14.29
CA THR A 3 44.55 23.14 -14.91
C THR A 3 44.16 21.72 -15.34
N ALA A 4 43.14 21.14 -14.74
CA ALA A 4 42.50 19.92 -15.22
C ALA A 4 41.32 20.30 -16.11
N ALA A 5 41.48 20.10 -17.43
CA ALA A 5 40.43 20.30 -18.42
C ALA A 5 39.40 19.17 -18.32
N ALA A 6 38.19 19.49 -17.84
CA ALA A 6 37.03 18.62 -17.93
C ALA A 6 36.51 18.64 -19.37
N GLY A 7 36.89 17.64 -20.16
CA GLY A 7 36.30 17.38 -21.47
C GLY A 7 34.89 16.80 -21.31
N GLY A 8 33.87 17.67 -21.32
CA GLY A 8 32.49 17.23 -21.46
C GLY A 8 32.28 16.69 -22.87
N MET A 9 32.09 15.37 -23.00
CA MET A 9 31.55 14.80 -24.23
C MET A 9 30.10 15.28 -24.38
N PRO A 10 29.70 15.89 -25.50
CA PRO A 10 28.32 16.22 -25.75
C PRO A 10 27.55 14.92 -25.97
N MET A 11 26.72 14.54 -25.00
CA MET A 11 25.69 13.52 -25.17
C MET A 11 24.73 14.01 -26.27
N THR A 12 24.93 13.53 -27.50
CA THR A 12 23.94 13.68 -28.55
C THR A 12 22.79 12.76 -28.22
N THR A 13 21.68 13.32 -27.74
CA THR A 13 20.41 12.60 -27.74
C THR A 13 20.14 12.17 -29.21
N HIS A 14 19.55 10.98 -29.46
CA HIS A 14 19.00 10.45 -30.74
C HIS A 14 17.44 10.31 -30.66
N ALA A 15 16.63 11.11 -31.40
CA ALA A 15 15.18 11.17 -31.15
C ALA A 15 14.51 10.00 -31.82
N GLU A 16 13.40 9.65 -31.19
CA GLU A 16 12.60 8.50 -31.53
C GLU A 16 12.21 8.48 -33.03
N THR A 17 12.66 7.51 -33.84
CA THR A 17 11.94 7.22 -35.10
C THR A 17 10.52 6.78 -34.80
N THR A 18 9.58 6.98 -35.73
CA THR A 18 8.16 6.59 -35.55
C THR A 18 8.02 5.09 -35.25
N LEU A 19 8.87 4.25 -35.86
CA LEU A 19 8.95 2.81 -35.55
C LEU A 19 9.44 2.54 -34.12
N GLN A 20 10.49 3.23 -33.67
CA GLN A 20 11.01 3.07 -32.30
C GLN A 20 10.00 3.56 -31.27
N LYS A 21 9.30 4.67 -31.52
CA LYS A 21 8.20 5.16 -30.67
C LYS A 21 7.07 4.14 -30.59
N LEU A 22 6.67 3.56 -31.72
CA LEU A 22 5.64 2.52 -31.77
C LEU A 22 6.06 1.25 -31.00
N GLN A 23 7.32 0.82 -31.12
CA GLN A 23 7.86 -0.32 -30.37
C GLN A 23 7.85 -0.04 -28.86
N LYS A 24 8.35 1.13 -28.44
CA LYS A 24 8.33 1.55 -27.04
C LYS A 24 6.92 1.62 -26.46
N ALA A 25 5.97 2.22 -27.19
CA ALA A 25 4.57 2.29 -26.76
C ALA A 25 3.95 0.88 -26.59
N LYS A 26 4.26 -0.07 -27.49
CA LYS A 26 3.81 -1.46 -27.36
C LYS A 26 4.46 -2.18 -26.17
N GLU A 27 5.74 -1.94 -25.92
CA GLU A 27 6.44 -2.50 -24.75
C GLU A 27 5.87 -1.95 -23.44
N GLU A 28 5.61 -0.64 -23.37
CA GLU A 28 4.96 0.00 -22.22
C GLU A 28 3.56 -0.57 -21.99
N LYS A 29 2.74 -0.73 -23.03
CA LYS A 29 1.44 -1.41 -22.94
C LYS A 29 1.57 -2.82 -22.37
N ASN A 30 2.53 -3.61 -22.86
CA ASN A 30 2.74 -4.97 -22.36
C ASN A 30 3.13 -4.98 -20.87
N LYS A 31 3.94 -4.00 -20.41
CA LYS A 31 4.26 -3.85 -18.99
C LYS A 31 3.03 -3.49 -18.15
N THR A 32 2.19 -2.56 -18.64
CA THR A 32 0.92 -2.21 -17.97
C THR A 32 -0.01 -3.42 -17.89
N GLN A 33 -0.11 -4.20 -18.97
CA GLN A 33 -0.91 -5.42 -19.01
C GLN A 33 -0.40 -6.46 -18.01
N GLN A 34 0.91 -6.70 -17.94
CA GLN A 34 1.50 -7.59 -16.93
C GLN A 34 1.22 -7.10 -15.51
N ALA A 35 1.31 -5.79 -15.26
CA ALA A 35 0.97 -5.23 -13.95
C ALA A 35 -0.51 -5.46 -13.59
N LYS A 36 -1.42 -5.34 -14.57
CA LYS A 36 -2.85 -5.63 -14.40
C LYS A 36 -3.06 -7.11 -14.08
N ASP A 37 -2.46 -8.00 -14.85
CA ASP A 37 -2.60 -9.46 -14.66
C ASP A 37 -2.09 -9.89 -13.27
N ASN A 38 -0.91 -9.39 -12.86
CA ASN A 38 -0.37 -9.64 -11.52
C ASN A 38 -1.28 -9.11 -10.40
N THR A 39 -1.90 -7.94 -10.61
CA THR A 39 -2.84 -7.34 -9.63
C THR A 39 -4.14 -8.13 -9.56
N GLN A 40 -4.61 -8.66 -10.69
CA GLN A 40 -5.77 -9.53 -10.77
C GLN A 40 -5.53 -10.86 -10.05
N GLU A 41 -4.38 -11.50 -10.28
CA GLU A 41 -3.97 -12.71 -9.53
C GLU A 41 -3.90 -12.45 -8.02
N ARG A 42 -3.35 -11.31 -7.61
CA ARG A 42 -3.32 -10.90 -6.21
C ARG A 42 -4.73 -10.73 -5.64
N LYS A 43 -5.64 -10.05 -6.36
CA LYS A 43 -7.04 -9.89 -5.95
C LYS A 43 -7.73 -11.24 -5.77
N ASP A 44 -7.53 -12.17 -6.70
CA ASP A 44 -8.13 -13.50 -6.64
C ASP A 44 -7.58 -14.30 -5.46
N SER A 45 -6.28 -14.22 -5.18
CA SER A 45 -5.65 -14.80 -3.99
C SER A 45 -6.20 -14.20 -2.68
N LEU A 46 -6.37 -12.89 -2.61
CA LEU A 46 -6.98 -12.21 -1.47
C LEU A 46 -8.42 -12.68 -1.25
N LYS A 47 -9.20 -12.81 -2.32
CA LYS A 47 -10.59 -13.29 -2.27
C LYS A 47 -10.69 -14.75 -1.83
N ILE A 48 -9.77 -15.61 -2.27
CA ILE A 48 -9.68 -17.00 -1.78
C ILE A 48 -9.40 -17.01 -0.27
N THR A 49 -8.44 -16.22 0.19
CA THR A 49 -8.10 -16.11 1.61
C THR A 49 -9.26 -15.56 2.44
N GLN A 50 -9.94 -14.51 1.96
CA GLN A 50 -11.14 -13.95 2.60
C GLN A 50 -12.26 -15.01 2.70
N ASN A 51 -12.52 -15.77 1.65
CA ASN A 51 -13.53 -16.84 1.67
C ASN A 51 -13.14 -17.98 2.61
N SER A 52 -11.86 -18.33 2.70
CA SER A 52 -11.37 -19.30 3.68
C SER A 52 -11.59 -18.80 5.11
N LEU A 53 -11.33 -17.52 5.36
CA LEU A 53 -11.57 -16.89 6.67
C LEU A 53 -13.07 -16.85 7.00
N LEU A 54 -13.93 -16.59 6.00
CA LEU A 54 -15.38 -16.71 6.15
C LEU A 54 -15.81 -18.16 6.41
N GLY A 55 -15.15 -19.15 5.83
CA GLY A 55 -15.36 -20.56 6.18
C GLY A 55 -14.96 -20.87 7.62
N GLN A 56 -13.89 -20.24 8.11
CA GLN A 56 -13.47 -20.32 9.51
C GLN A 56 -14.44 -19.66 10.50
N LEU A 57 -15.40 -18.83 10.05
CA LEU A 57 -16.49 -18.36 10.92
C LEU A 57 -17.29 -19.52 11.52
N SER A 58 -17.43 -20.64 10.81
CA SER A 58 -18.10 -21.82 11.38
C SER A 58 -17.34 -22.35 12.59
N SER A 59 -16.00 -22.46 12.47
CA SER A 59 -15.15 -22.88 13.60
C SER A 59 -15.14 -21.84 14.72
N LEU A 60 -15.19 -20.55 14.39
CA LEU A 60 -15.32 -19.50 15.40
C LEU A 60 -16.66 -19.62 16.13
N ASN A 61 -17.73 -19.94 15.42
CA ASN A 61 -19.05 -20.11 16.02
C ASN A 61 -19.06 -21.30 17.00
N ASP A 62 -18.40 -22.41 16.62
CA ASP A 62 -18.22 -23.57 17.52
C ASP A 62 -17.37 -23.20 18.75
N ASP A 63 -16.29 -22.44 18.58
CA ASP A 63 -15.46 -21.93 19.69
C ASP A 63 -16.28 -21.02 20.62
N LEU A 64 -17.08 -20.10 20.07
CA LEU A 64 -17.91 -19.19 20.84
C LEU A 64 -19.04 -19.91 21.57
N GLU A 65 -19.60 -20.97 20.98
CA GLU A 65 -20.56 -21.84 21.65
C GLU A 65 -19.92 -22.56 22.84
N GLN A 66 -18.71 -23.09 22.68
CA GLN A 66 -17.97 -23.71 23.77
C GLN A 66 -17.68 -22.71 24.90
N ILE A 67 -17.23 -21.50 24.56
CA ILE A 67 -17.01 -20.44 25.55
C ILE A 67 -18.33 -20.05 26.23
N GLY A 68 -19.42 -19.93 25.47
CA GLY A 68 -20.75 -19.64 26.02
C GLY A 68 -21.22 -20.69 27.02
N ASN A 69 -21.05 -21.97 26.70
CA ASN A 69 -21.37 -23.06 27.62
C ASN A 69 -20.49 -23.03 28.88
N LYS A 70 -19.20 -22.70 28.75
CA LYS A 70 -18.28 -22.56 29.88
C LYS A 70 -18.69 -21.38 30.78
N LEU A 71 -19.02 -20.23 30.19
CA LEU A 71 -19.50 -19.05 30.91
C LEU A 71 -20.78 -19.35 31.69
N GLN A 72 -21.74 -20.05 31.06
CA GLN A 72 -22.95 -20.47 31.74
C GLN A 72 -22.65 -21.37 32.95
N GLY A 73 -21.70 -22.30 32.81
CA GLY A 73 -21.25 -23.15 33.92
C GLY A 73 -20.58 -22.35 35.05
N LEU A 74 -19.75 -21.36 34.71
CA LEU A 74 -19.11 -20.48 35.68
C LEU A 74 -20.14 -19.59 36.41
N GLU A 75 -21.11 -19.02 35.70
CA GLU A 75 -22.18 -18.22 36.29
C GLU A 75 -23.05 -19.04 37.27
N GLN A 76 -23.32 -20.30 36.93
CA GLN A 76 -24.01 -21.21 37.85
C GLN A 76 -23.16 -21.49 39.10
N ASN A 77 -21.87 -21.77 38.94
CA ASN A 77 -20.96 -21.99 40.07
C ASN A 77 -20.84 -20.75 40.97
N ILE A 78 -20.80 -19.56 40.38
CA ILE A 78 -20.80 -18.28 41.12
C ILE A 78 -22.07 -18.17 41.95
N THR A 79 -23.23 -18.38 41.34
CA THR A 79 -24.53 -18.32 42.03
C THR A 79 -24.60 -19.30 43.20
N ASP A 80 -24.14 -20.54 42.98
CA ASP A 80 -24.12 -21.57 44.01
C ASP A 80 -23.14 -21.22 45.14
N LYS A 81 -21.99 -20.61 44.81
CA LYS A 81 -20.98 -20.18 45.77
C LYS A 81 -21.43 -18.98 46.60
N GLU A 82 -22.08 -18.00 45.98
CA GLU A 82 -22.71 -16.86 46.68
C GLU A 82 -23.77 -17.34 47.68
N ALA A 83 -24.58 -18.33 47.30
CA ALA A 83 -25.56 -18.95 48.19
C ALA A 83 -24.89 -19.71 49.36
N GLN A 84 -23.77 -20.39 49.14
CA GLN A 84 -22.98 -21.01 50.20
C GLN A 84 -22.42 -19.97 51.17
N ILE A 85 -21.78 -18.92 50.64
CA ILE A 85 -21.23 -17.81 51.42
C ILE A 85 -22.31 -17.17 52.30
N SER A 86 -23.50 -16.92 51.75
CA SER A 86 -24.62 -16.37 52.53
C SER A 86 -24.98 -17.26 53.72
N ARG A 87 -25.02 -18.58 53.54
CA ARG A 87 -25.31 -19.53 54.64
C ARG A 87 -24.17 -19.54 55.66
N THR A 88 -22.92 -19.53 55.21
CA THR A 88 -21.73 -19.47 56.08
C THR A 88 -21.70 -18.19 56.91
N GLN A 89 -22.11 -17.06 56.33
CA GLN A 89 -22.23 -15.78 57.05
C GLN A 89 -23.30 -15.84 58.14
N ASP A 90 -24.46 -16.45 57.86
CA ASP A 90 -25.52 -16.64 58.86
C ASP A 90 -25.04 -17.58 59.99
N GLU A 91 -24.36 -18.68 59.66
CA GLU A 91 -23.76 -19.61 60.62
C GLU A 91 -22.70 -18.94 61.50
N LEU A 92 -21.84 -18.11 60.90
CA LEU A 92 -20.83 -17.34 61.62
C LEU A 92 -21.47 -16.34 62.58
N ALA A 93 -22.51 -15.62 62.13
CA ALA A 93 -23.23 -14.66 62.97
C ALA A 93 -23.86 -15.34 64.19
N GLU A 94 -24.45 -16.52 64.01
CA GLU A 94 -25.02 -17.30 65.11
C GLU A 94 -23.94 -17.85 66.05
N ALA A 95 -22.83 -18.36 65.52
CA ALA A 95 -21.70 -18.84 66.32
C ALA A 95 -21.10 -17.72 67.18
N VAL A 96 -20.92 -16.52 66.62
CA VAL A 96 -20.46 -15.33 67.34
C VAL A 96 -21.47 -14.93 68.43
N ARG A 97 -22.77 -14.94 68.13
CA ARG A 97 -23.82 -14.65 69.13
C ARG A 97 -23.74 -15.62 70.33
N ILE A 98 -23.61 -16.92 70.06
CA ILE A 98 -23.47 -17.94 71.11
C ILE A 98 -22.19 -17.73 71.93
N GLN A 99 -21.07 -17.47 71.26
CA GLN A 99 -19.79 -17.18 71.92
C GLN A 99 -19.92 -15.97 72.86
N ASP A 100 -20.54 -14.87 72.39
CA ASP A 100 -20.72 -13.64 73.16
C ASP A 100 -21.63 -13.83 74.37
N GLU A 101 -22.73 -14.58 74.21
CA GLU A 101 -23.62 -14.93 75.32
C GLU A 101 -22.92 -15.78 76.38
N GLN A 102 -22.17 -16.80 75.96
CA GLN A 102 -21.39 -17.63 76.88
C GLN A 102 -20.29 -16.82 77.57
N TYR A 103 -19.59 -15.94 76.85
CA TYR A 103 -18.59 -15.04 77.42
C TYR A 103 -19.20 -14.10 78.46
N ALA A 104 -20.36 -13.51 78.17
CA ALA A 104 -21.09 -12.64 79.09
C ALA A 104 -21.52 -13.39 80.36
N ALA A 105 -22.09 -14.59 80.23
CA ALA A 105 -22.47 -15.44 81.34
C ALA A 105 -21.25 -15.83 82.20
N MET A 106 -20.14 -16.21 81.56
CA MET A 106 -18.90 -16.56 82.23
C MET A 106 -18.34 -15.38 83.04
N LYS A 107 -18.36 -14.17 82.48
CA LYS A 107 -17.94 -12.95 83.21
C LYS A 107 -18.76 -12.75 84.49
N ILE A 108 -20.08 -12.90 84.42
CA ILE A 108 -20.96 -12.80 85.59
C ILE A 108 -20.62 -13.88 86.62
N ARG A 109 -20.41 -15.12 86.17
CA ARG A 109 -20.06 -16.26 87.03
C ARG A 109 -18.72 -16.06 87.74
N ILE A 110 -17.68 -15.66 87.01
CA ILE A 110 -16.35 -15.37 87.55
C ILE A 110 -16.42 -14.20 88.55
N LYS A 111 -17.17 -13.14 88.21
CA LYS A 111 -17.39 -12.00 89.11
C LYS A 111 -18.04 -12.44 90.42
N TYR A 112 -19.09 -13.27 90.35
CA TYR A 112 -19.75 -13.83 91.54
C TYR A 112 -18.78 -14.66 92.40
N MET A 113 -17.96 -15.50 91.77
CA MET A 113 -16.94 -16.30 92.48
C MET A 113 -15.90 -15.40 93.18
N TYR A 114 -15.48 -14.31 92.54
CA TYR A 114 -14.53 -13.35 93.11
C TYR A 114 -15.15 -12.54 94.27
N GLU A 115 -16.34 -11.96 94.08
CA GLU A 115 -17.01 -11.12 95.08
C GLU A 115 -17.40 -11.90 96.34
N ARG A 116 -17.71 -13.19 96.21
CA ARG A 116 -18.06 -14.05 97.34
C ARG A 116 -16.83 -14.66 98.02
N GLY A 117 -15.63 -14.56 97.43
CA GLY A 117 -14.38 -15.15 97.95
C GLY A 117 -14.11 -16.56 97.42
N ASN A 118 -12.85 -16.83 97.03
CA ASN A 118 -12.41 -18.09 96.43
C ASN A 118 -12.49 -19.30 97.39
N ASP A 119 -12.62 -19.02 98.69
CA ASP A 119 -12.71 -20.03 99.76
C ASP A 119 -14.10 -20.65 99.90
N ASN A 120 -15.12 -20.18 99.19
CA ASN A 120 -16.52 -20.61 99.36
C ASN A 120 -16.75 -22.12 99.24
N TYR A 121 -16.00 -22.84 98.41
CA TYR A 121 -16.23 -24.29 98.28
C TYR A 121 -15.71 -25.05 99.50
N LEU A 122 -14.53 -24.69 99.98
CA LEU A 122 -13.94 -25.28 101.19
C LEU A 122 -14.67 -24.78 102.45
N GLU A 123 -15.05 -23.51 102.49
CA GLU A 123 -15.82 -22.90 103.58
C GLU A 123 -17.24 -23.46 103.66
N LEU A 124 -17.94 -23.66 102.53
CA LEU A 124 -19.23 -24.33 102.50
C LEU A 124 -19.12 -25.78 103.02
N LEU A 125 -18.06 -26.50 102.65
CA LEU A 125 -17.77 -27.84 103.17
C LEU A 125 -17.48 -27.86 104.68
N PHE A 126 -16.66 -26.92 105.18
CA PHE A 126 -16.26 -26.86 106.59
C PHE A 126 -17.32 -26.25 107.53
N THR A 127 -18.34 -25.57 107.00
CA THR A 127 -19.52 -25.10 107.76
C THR A 127 -20.60 -26.18 107.92
N ALA A 128 -20.32 -27.43 107.56
CA ALA A 128 -21.28 -28.52 107.70
C ALA A 128 -21.56 -28.87 109.18
N GLY A 129 -22.84 -28.92 109.56
CA GLY A 129 -23.26 -29.21 110.94
C GLY A 129 -23.40 -30.71 111.28
N SER A 130 -23.41 -31.58 110.26
CA SER A 130 -23.51 -33.03 110.40
C SER A 130 -22.86 -33.75 109.22
N PHE A 131 -22.61 -35.06 109.34
CA PHE A 131 -22.07 -35.87 108.23
C PHE A 131 -23.00 -35.91 107.02
N SER A 132 -24.33 -35.92 107.22
CA SER A 132 -25.31 -35.87 106.13
C SER A 132 -25.30 -34.52 105.41
N ASP A 133 -25.14 -33.42 106.16
CA ASP A 133 -25.02 -32.06 105.62
C ASP A 133 -23.71 -31.90 104.84
N PHE A 134 -22.61 -32.46 105.37
CA PHE A 134 -21.31 -32.50 104.70
C PHE A 134 -21.39 -33.24 103.35
N LEU A 135 -22.00 -34.42 103.31
CA LEU A 135 -22.14 -35.20 102.07
C LEU A 135 -22.98 -34.45 101.02
N SER A 136 -24.09 -33.84 101.44
CA SER A 136 -24.97 -33.07 100.55
C SER A 136 -24.27 -31.83 99.98
N LYS A 137 -23.50 -31.11 100.81
CA LYS A 137 -22.70 -29.96 100.37
C LYS A 137 -21.54 -30.37 99.48
N SER A 138 -20.92 -31.53 99.72
CA SER A 138 -19.88 -32.09 98.85
C SER A 138 -20.44 -32.42 97.47
N GLU A 139 -21.59 -33.07 97.39
CA GLU A 139 -22.27 -33.33 96.12
C GLU A 139 -22.62 -32.03 95.39
N TYR A 140 -23.10 -31.01 96.11
CA TYR A 140 -23.41 -29.71 95.52
C TYR A 140 -22.18 -29.00 94.93
N VAL A 141 -21.06 -28.97 95.67
CA VAL A 141 -19.79 -28.39 95.20
C VAL A 141 -19.26 -29.11 93.97
N GLU A 142 -19.31 -30.45 93.95
CA GLU A 142 -18.87 -31.24 92.79
C GLU A 142 -19.72 -30.94 91.55
N ARG A 143 -21.05 -30.89 91.70
CA ARG A 143 -21.97 -30.59 90.59
C ARG A 143 -21.75 -29.20 90.03
N LEU A 144 -21.50 -28.22 90.89
CA LEU A 144 -21.26 -26.83 90.50
C LEU A 144 -19.91 -26.67 89.79
N HIS A 145 -18.84 -27.27 90.32
CA HIS A 145 -17.52 -27.27 89.66
C HIS A 145 -17.58 -27.95 88.29
N SER A 146 -18.29 -29.09 88.20
CA SER A 146 -18.49 -29.80 86.94
C SER A 146 -19.30 -28.98 85.93
N TYR A 147 -20.29 -28.22 86.42
CA TYR A 147 -21.04 -27.27 85.60
C TYR A 147 -20.14 -26.15 85.06
N ASP A 148 -19.38 -25.47 85.92
CA ASP A 148 -18.50 -24.37 85.51
C ASP A 148 -17.44 -24.85 84.49
N ARG A 149 -16.85 -26.03 84.73
CA ARG A 149 -15.90 -26.63 83.80
C ARG A 149 -16.53 -26.95 82.45
N ARG A 150 -17.74 -27.53 82.45
CA ARG A 150 -18.50 -27.78 81.22
C ARG A 150 -18.83 -26.50 80.46
N MET A 151 -19.19 -25.42 81.16
CA MET A 151 -19.45 -24.12 80.51
C MET A 151 -18.18 -23.56 79.87
N LEU A 152 -17.02 -23.71 80.51
CA LEU A 152 -15.74 -23.28 79.93
C LEU A 152 -15.39 -24.08 78.68
N GLU A 153 -15.58 -25.41 78.72
CA GLU A 153 -15.39 -26.30 77.58
C GLU A 153 -16.33 -25.92 76.42
N GLN A 154 -17.61 -25.63 76.71
CA GLN A 154 -18.56 -25.12 75.71
C GLN A 154 -18.13 -23.79 75.10
N TYR A 155 -17.56 -22.89 75.90
CA TYR A 155 -17.07 -21.60 75.40
C TYR A 155 -15.83 -21.76 74.52
N GLN A 156 -14.90 -22.63 74.90
CA GLN A 156 -13.75 -22.96 74.06
C GLN A 156 -14.19 -23.57 72.73
N GLU A 157 -15.20 -24.43 72.75
CA GLU A 157 -15.78 -25.02 71.54
C GLU A 157 -16.49 -23.96 70.67
N ALA A 158 -17.28 -23.07 71.26
CA ALA A 158 -17.91 -21.97 70.52
C ALA A 158 -16.87 -21.06 69.86
N ARG A 159 -15.77 -20.75 70.57
CA ARG A 159 -14.63 -20.03 70.00
C ARG A 159 -14.01 -20.74 68.81
N ARG A 160 -13.78 -22.05 68.93
CA ARG A 160 -13.23 -22.86 67.84
C ARG A 160 -14.15 -22.85 66.62
N GLN A 161 -15.47 -22.95 66.83
CA GLN A 161 -16.45 -22.90 65.75
C GLN A 161 -16.46 -21.56 65.02
N VAL A 162 -16.31 -20.43 65.74
CA VAL A 162 -16.17 -19.11 65.12
C VAL A 162 -14.90 -19.04 64.26
N GLU A 163 -13.76 -19.46 64.81
CA GLU A 163 -12.48 -19.47 64.09
C GLU A 163 -12.54 -20.36 62.83
N GLU A 164 -13.13 -21.55 62.92
CA GLU A 164 -13.31 -22.47 61.78
C GLU A 164 -14.28 -21.95 60.72
N THR A 165 -15.41 -21.38 61.15
CA THR A 165 -16.41 -20.83 60.21
C THR A 165 -15.88 -19.58 59.52
N GLN A 166 -15.13 -18.74 60.23
CA GLN A 166 -14.46 -17.59 59.63
C GLN A 166 -13.42 -18.03 58.59
N SER A 167 -12.55 -19.00 58.91
CA SER A 167 -11.57 -19.53 57.96
C SER A 167 -12.25 -20.10 56.71
N ARG A 168 -13.36 -20.82 56.88
CA ARG A 168 -14.13 -21.36 55.75
C ARG A 168 -14.74 -20.23 54.89
N LEU A 169 -15.25 -19.17 55.51
CA LEU A 169 -15.78 -18.02 54.78
C LEU A 169 -14.69 -17.33 53.93
N GLU A 170 -13.48 -17.18 54.48
CA GLU A 170 -12.34 -16.61 53.77
C GLU A 170 -11.93 -17.45 52.55
N GLU A 171 -11.91 -18.78 52.69
CA GLU A 171 -11.66 -19.71 51.58
C GLU A 171 -12.78 -19.66 50.52
N GLU A 172 -14.04 -19.58 50.94
CA GLU A 172 -15.19 -19.46 50.04
C GLU A 172 -15.15 -18.16 49.23
N LEU A 173 -14.79 -17.04 49.86
CA LEU A 173 -14.63 -15.73 49.20
C LEU A 173 -13.47 -15.73 48.20
N ALA A 174 -12.32 -16.31 48.56
CA ALA A 174 -11.19 -16.43 47.64
C ALA A 174 -11.55 -17.28 46.40
N SER A 175 -12.29 -18.37 46.60
CA SER A 175 -12.79 -19.19 45.49
C SER A 175 -13.82 -18.45 44.63
N LEU A 176 -14.64 -17.57 45.20
CA LEU A 176 -15.56 -16.73 44.43
C LEU A 176 -14.80 -15.70 43.56
N GLU A 177 -13.74 -15.10 44.11
CA GLU A 177 -12.88 -14.17 43.37
C GLU A 177 -12.20 -14.85 42.15
N ASP A 178 -11.67 -16.07 42.34
CA ASP A 178 -11.11 -16.89 41.25
C ASP A 178 -12.15 -17.21 40.16
N LEU A 179 -13.39 -17.54 40.54
CA LEU A 179 -14.47 -17.76 39.57
C LEU A 179 -14.81 -16.49 38.77
N HIS A 180 -14.79 -15.32 39.42
CA HIS A 180 -14.98 -14.05 38.73
C HIS A 180 -13.82 -13.73 37.77
N GLU A 181 -12.58 -13.99 38.17
CA GLU A 181 -11.40 -13.80 37.31
C GLU A 181 -11.46 -14.71 36.07
N GLN A 182 -11.76 -16.00 36.26
CA GLN A 182 -11.94 -16.95 35.15
C GLN A 182 -13.07 -16.53 34.22
N THR A 183 -14.18 -16.00 34.76
CA THR A 183 -15.30 -15.51 33.95
C THR A 183 -14.87 -14.31 33.09
N GLN A 184 -14.15 -13.34 33.67
CA GLN A 184 -13.62 -12.21 32.92
C GLN A 184 -12.62 -12.64 31.84
N GLU A 185 -11.76 -13.61 32.15
CA GLU A 185 -10.79 -14.14 31.19
C GLU A 185 -11.50 -14.78 29.98
N GLU A 186 -12.52 -15.61 30.21
CA GLU A 186 -13.29 -16.25 29.14
C GLU A 186 -14.10 -15.24 28.30
N GLN A 187 -14.69 -14.22 28.94
CA GLN A 187 -15.33 -13.10 28.23
C GLN A 187 -14.32 -12.34 27.35
N GLY A 188 -13.12 -12.09 27.88
CA GLY A 188 -12.01 -11.46 27.14
C GLY A 188 -11.61 -12.27 25.91
N LYS A 189 -11.41 -13.59 26.06
CA LYS A 189 -11.08 -14.50 24.95
C LYS A 189 -12.14 -14.48 23.85
N ALA A 190 -13.43 -14.51 24.21
CA ALA A 190 -14.51 -14.42 23.24
C ALA A 190 -14.48 -13.11 22.46
N SER A 191 -14.38 -11.97 23.17
CA SER A 191 -14.34 -10.65 22.55
C SER A 191 -13.11 -10.49 21.64
N GLU A 192 -11.96 -11.01 22.05
CA GLU A 192 -10.73 -10.91 21.28
C GLU A 192 -10.81 -11.73 19.99
N LYS A 193 -11.28 -12.97 20.05
CA LYS A 193 -11.49 -13.82 18.86
C LYS A 193 -12.43 -13.16 17.85
N VAL A 194 -13.57 -12.65 18.32
CA VAL A 194 -14.54 -11.93 17.46
C VAL A 194 -13.89 -10.74 16.79
N LYS A 195 -13.14 -9.93 17.57
CA LYS A 195 -12.47 -8.73 17.05
C LYS A 195 -11.40 -9.08 16.02
N GLN A 196 -10.52 -10.04 16.30
CA GLN A 196 -9.46 -10.45 15.37
C GLN A 196 -10.01 -10.94 14.03
N THR A 197 -11.09 -11.72 14.05
CA THR A 197 -11.76 -12.17 12.82
C THR A 197 -12.40 -11.01 12.08
N ALA A 198 -13.12 -10.11 12.78
CA ALA A 198 -13.74 -8.95 12.17
C ALA A 198 -12.70 -8.02 11.52
N ASP A 199 -11.60 -7.71 12.23
CA ASP A 199 -10.50 -6.87 11.74
C ASP A 199 -9.85 -7.50 10.49
N SER A 200 -9.57 -8.81 10.53
CA SER A 200 -9.01 -9.53 9.38
C SER A 200 -9.93 -9.51 8.15
N VAL A 201 -11.24 -9.71 8.34
CA VAL A 201 -12.22 -9.65 7.24
C VAL A 201 -12.28 -8.25 6.64
N ALA A 202 -12.25 -7.20 7.48
CA ALA A 202 -12.24 -5.81 7.06
C ALA A 202 -10.96 -5.46 6.29
N ASP A 203 -9.80 -5.89 6.76
CA ASP A 203 -8.51 -5.67 6.11
C ASP A 203 -8.46 -6.31 4.71
N TYR A 204 -8.93 -7.55 4.56
CA TYR A 204 -9.01 -8.19 3.24
C TYR A 204 -10.00 -7.49 2.32
N ALA A 205 -11.14 -7.03 2.83
CA ALA A 205 -12.11 -6.27 2.04
C ALA A 205 -11.49 -4.96 1.50
N ASN A 206 -10.77 -4.22 2.34
CA ASN A 206 -10.07 -3.00 1.93
C ASN A 206 -8.98 -3.29 0.88
N GLN A 207 -8.16 -4.33 1.08
CA GLN A 207 -7.13 -4.71 0.11
C GLN A 207 -7.69 -5.14 -1.25
N ILE A 208 -8.85 -5.82 -1.25
CA ILE A 208 -9.56 -6.19 -2.48
C ILE A 208 -10.05 -4.92 -3.19
N GLN A 209 -10.66 -3.99 -2.46
CA GLN A 209 -11.13 -2.72 -3.00
C GLN A 209 -9.98 -1.90 -3.61
N ASP A 210 -8.84 -1.82 -2.93
CA ASP A 210 -7.64 -1.13 -3.44
C ASP A 210 -7.10 -1.81 -4.71
N ALA A 211 -7.12 -3.14 -4.76
CA ALA A 211 -6.71 -3.90 -5.93
C ALA A 211 -7.68 -3.68 -7.11
N GLU A 212 -8.99 -3.60 -6.86
CA GLU A 212 -9.99 -3.27 -7.88
C GLU A 212 -9.78 -1.86 -8.43
N ALA A 213 -9.60 -0.86 -7.57
CA ALA A 213 -9.31 0.51 -7.99
C ALA A 213 -8.01 0.61 -8.81
N THR A 214 -6.99 -0.17 -8.44
CA THR A 214 -5.73 -0.25 -9.20
C THR A 214 -5.95 -0.88 -10.58
N ILE A 215 -6.76 -1.93 -10.66
CA ILE A 215 -7.11 -2.58 -11.94
C ILE A 215 -7.85 -1.60 -12.85
N ASP A 216 -8.83 -0.86 -12.34
CA ASP A 216 -9.57 0.14 -13.10
C ASP A 216 -8.63 1.22 -13.68
N GLN A 217 -7.69 1.72 -12.86
CA GLN A 217 -6.68 2.67 -13.33
C GLN A 217 -5.77 2.09 -14.43
N LEU A 218 -5.37 0.82 -14.30
CA LEU A 218 -4.55 0.15 -15.30
C LEU A 218 -5.34 -0.10 -16.61
N GLU A 219 -6.64 -0.38 -16.52
CA GLU A 219 -7.52 -0.50 -17.69
C GLU A 219 -7.63 0.83 -18.45
N ASP A 220 -7.81 1.94 -17.74
CA ASP A 220 -7.82 3.28 -18.33
C ASP A 220 -6.48 3.60 -19.02
N MET A 221 -5.35 3.30 -18.36
CA MET A 221 -4.02 3.47 -18.94
C MET A 221 -3.83 2.63 -20.20
N ILE A 222 -4.26 1.37 -20.19
CA ILE A 222 -4.18 0.48 -21.37
C ILE A 222 -5.02 1.06 -22.51
N SER A 223 -6.22 1.57 -22.23
CA SER A 223 -7.07 2.20 -23.25
C SER A 223 -6.41 3.43 -23.88
N GLN A 224 -5.77 4.29 -23.06
CA GLN A 224 -5.00 5.43 -23.55
C GLN A 224 -3.81 4.98 -24.42
N GLN A 225 -3.03 4.00 -23.95
CA GLN A 225 -1.90 3.45 -24.69
C GLN A 225 -2.32 2.81 -26.02
N GLU A 226 -3.49 2.15 -26.08
CA GLU A 226 -4.05 1.62 -27.32
C GLU A 226 -4.38 2.70 -28.34
N ASN A 227 -4.97 3.81 -27.90
CA ASN A 227 -5.25 4.97 -28.76
C ASN A 227 -3.96 5.59 -29.31
N ASP A 228 -2.93 5.74 -28.47
CA ASP A 228 -1.63 6.28 -28.87
C ASP A 228 -0.90 5.36 -29.86
N ILE A 229 -0.93 4.05 -29.60
CA ILE A 229 -0.38 3.03 -30.51
C ILE A 229 -1.11 3.10 -31.87
N ALA A 230 -2.43 3.19 -31.89
CA ALA A 230 -3.20 3.29 -33.13
C ALA A 230 -2.84 4.56 -33.93
N ALA A 231 -2.67 5.69 -33.24
CA ALA A 231 -2.22 6.94 -33.87
C ALA A 231 -0.80 6.82 -34.46
N LEU A 232 0.14 6.22 -33.71
CA LEU A 232 1.51 5.98 -34.18
C LEU A 232 1.57 4.99 -35.35
N GLN A 233 0.73 3.95 -35.33
CA GLN A 233 0.62 3.00 -36.45
C GLN A 233 0.18 3.70 -37.72
N LYS A 234 -0.84 4.55 -37.65
CA LYS A 234 -1.31 5.34 -38.79
C LYS A 234 -0.22 6.25 -39.34
N GLN A 235 0.49 6.98 -38.48
CA GLN A 235 1.61 7.84 -38.89
C GLN A 235 2.71 7.04 -39.59
N TYR A 236 3.09 5.88 -39.04
CA TYR A 236 4.10 5.02 -39.61
C TYR A 236 3.71 4.47 -41.00
N GLU A 237 2.44 4.08 -41.18
CA GLU A 237 1.92 3.62 -42.47
C GLU A 237 1.93 4.74 -43.53
N GLU A 238 1.54 5.96 -43.15
CA GLU A 238 1.59 7.15 -44.01
C GLU A 238 3.04 7.46 -44.45
N GLU A 239 4.00 7.41 -43.53
CA GLU A 239 5.43 7.58 -43.82
C GLU A 239 5.95 6.51 -44.79
N LEU A 240 5.61 5.24 -44.56
CA LEU A 240 5.99 4.12 -45.44
C LEU A 240 5.38 4.25 -46.84
N ALA A 241 4.12 4.67 -46.95
CA ALA A 241 3.46 4.90 -48.23
C ALA A 241 4.15 6.03 -49.01
N LEU A 242 4.46 7.14 -48.33
CA LEU A 242 5.19 8.26 -48.93
C LEU A 242 6.60 7.85 -49.40
N SER A 243 7.30 7.03 -48.62
CA SER A 243 8.62 6.49 -48.98
C SER A 243 8.55 5.54 -50.18
N ARG A 244 7.59 4.60 -50.20
CA ARG A 244 7.39 3.68 -51.34
C ARG A 244 7.04 4.43 -52.62
N LEU A 245 6.18 5.45 -52.54
CA LEU A 245 5.88 6.33 -53.67
C LEU A 245 7.13 7.09 -54.16
N ALA A 246 8.09 7.41 -53.27
CA ALA A 246 9.33 8.06 -53.66
C ALA A 246 10.24 7.09 -54.44
N ALA A 247 10.40 5.87 -53.92
CA ALA A 247 11.25 4.85 -54.53
C ALA A 247 10.74 4.37 -55.90
N GLN A 248 9.43 4.42 -56.15
CA GLN A 248 8.81 3.99 -57.43
C GLN A 248 8.78 5.09 -58.50
N SER A 249 9.29 6.28 -58.21
CA SER A 249 9.26 7.39 -59.16
C SER A 249 10.26 7.14 -60.29
N ALA A 250 9.81 7.20 -61.56
CA ALA A 250 10.70 7.17 -62.71
C ALA A 250 11.60 8.42 -62.72
N TRP A 251 12.88 8.25 -63.03
CA TRP A 251 13.87 9.32 -63.10
C TRP A 251 14.14 9.66 -64.56
N ARG A 252 14.03 10.95 -64.89
CA ARG A 252 14.46 11.50 -66.18
C ARG A 252 15.98 11.58 -66.21
N ASP A 253 16.55 11.44 -67.39
CA ASP A 253 17.96 11.79 -67.59
C ASP A 253 18.11 13.31 -67.54
N ILE A 254 19.19 13.83 -66.97
CA ILE A 254 19.40 15.29 -66.88
C ILE A 254 19.54 15.95 -68.26
N SER A 255 19.99 15.20 -69.26
CA SER A 255 20.02 15.66 -70.66
C SER A 255 18.62 15.90 -71.25
N GLU A 256 17.57 15.35 -70.65
CA GLU A 256 16.17 15.58 -71.05
C GLU A 256 15.56 16.83 -70.38
N VAL A 257 16.25 17.42 -69.41
CA VAL A 257 15.81 18.64 -68.71
C VAL A 257 16.39 19.86 -69.42
N THR A 258 15.50 20.71 -69.93
CA THR A 258 15.88 22.03 -70.46
C THR A 258 15.78 23.06 -69.33
N PHE A 259 16.89 23.72 -69.01
CA PHE A 259 16.92 24.81 -68.04
C PHE A 259 16.65 26.15 -68.71
N GLU A 260 15.80 26.97 -68.12
CA GLU A 260 15.50 28.32 -68.60
C GLU A 260 16.60 29.32 -68.18
N GLU A 261 16.70 30.45 -68.89
CA GLU A 261 17.72 31.49 -68.66
C GLU A 261 17.70 32.03 -67.21
N GLY A 262 16.54 31.96 -66.53
CA GLY A 262 16.36 32.36 -65.13
C GLY A 262 16.58 31.25 -64.09
N ASP A 263 16.67 29.97 -64.48
CA ASP A 263 16.72 28.85 -63.53
C ASP A 263 17.99 28.84 -62.70
N ARG A 264 19.13 29.16 -63.34
CA ARG A 264 20.42 29.30 -62.66
C ARG A 264 20.36 30.38 -61.59
N TYR A 265 19.76 31.53 -61.91
CA TYR A 265 19.61 32.65 -60.98
C TYR A 265 18.71 32.27 -59.80
N LEU A 266 17.59 31.60 -60.09
CA LEU A 266 16.64 31.17 -59.08
C LEU A 266 17.23 30.11 -58.14
N LEU A 267 17.88 29.08 -58.70
CA LEU A 267 18.51 28.00 -57.94
C LEU A 267 19.63 28.53 -57.05
N ALA A 268 20.50 29.40 -57.56
CA ALA A 268 21.58 30.00 -56.79
C ALA A 268 21.04 30.82 -55.59
N ASN A 269 19.95 31.56 -55.77
CA ASN A 269 19.33 32.32 -54.68
C ASN A 269 18.60 31.43 -53.67
N LEU A 270 18.06 30.28 -54.09
CA LEU A 270 17.52 29.29 -53.16
C LEU A 270 18.64 28.64 -52.33
N ILE A 271 19.74 28.20 -52.98
CA ILE A 271 20.92 27.66 -52.29
C ILE A 271 21.47 28.67 -51.29
N TYR A 272 21.52 29.95 -51.66
CA TYR A 272 21.90 31.01 -50.72
C TYR A 272 20.98 31.07 -49.49
N CYS A 273 19.67 30.92 -49.68
CA CYS A 273 18.70 30.98 -48.57
C CYS A 273 18.77 29.76 -47.65
N GLU A 274 18.99 28.56 -48.20
CA GLU A 274 18.96 27.29 -47.47
C GLU A 274 20.33 26.85 -46.93
N ALA A 275 21.41 27.16 -47.66
CA ALA A 275 22.76 26.67 -47.41
C ALA A 275 23.86 27.72 -47.59
N GLY A 276 23.54 29.02 -47.66
CA GLY A 276 24.54 30.07 -47.89
C GLY A 276 25.62 30.16 -46.81
N GLY A 277 25.34 29.69 -45.58
CA GLY A 277 26.31 29.58 -44.48
C GLY A 277 27.00 28.21 -44.37
N GLU A 278 26.66 27.25 -45.22
CA GLU A 278 27.20 25.90 -45.21
C GLU A 278 28.50 25.79 -46.04
N PRO A 279 29.34 24.77 -45.80
CA PRO A 279 30.47 24.45 -46.67
C PRO A 279 30.02 24.26 -48.12
N TYR A 280 30.94 24.44 -49.07
CA TYR A 280 30.63 24.31 -50.50
C TYR A 280 29.94 22.99 -50.86
N ALA A 281 30.38 21.88 -50.26
CA ALA A 281 29.73 20.57 -50.42
C ALA A 281 28.24 20.58 -49.99
N GLY A 282 27.88 21.33 -48.95
CA GLY A 282 26.48 21.49 -48.51
C GLY A 282 25.65 22.35 -49.46
N GLN A 283 26.26 23.37 -50.08
CA GLN A 283 25.62 24.19 -51.12
C GLN A 283 25.31 23.35 -52.37
N VAL A 284 26.27 22.54 -52.83
CA VAL A 284 26.08 21.59 -53.94
C VAL A 284 25.01 20.54 -53.59
N ALA A 285 25.01 20.05 -52.35
CA ALA A 285 24.05 19.04 -51.89
C ALA A 285 22.59 19.55 -51.91
N VAL A 286 22.35 20.78 -51.46
CA VAL A 286 21.01 21.40 -51.56
C VAL A 286 20.59 21.63 -53.01
N GLY A 287 21.51 22.11 -53.85
CA GLY A 287 21.28 22.23 -55.29
C GLY A 287 20.92 20.89 -55.94
N ALA A 288 21.67 19.84 -55.61
CA ALA A 288 21.46 18.49 -56.11
C ALA A 288 20.10 17.93 -55.66
N VAL A 289 19.60 18.22 -54.46
CA VAL A 289 18.24 17.82 -54.05
C VAL A 289 17.17 18.47 -54.93
N VAL A 290 17.31 19.76 -55.25
CA VAL A 290 16.36 20.46 -56.13
C VAL A 290 16.38 19.82 -57.53
N ILE A 291 17.56 19.54 -58.07
CA ILE A 291 17.71 18.89 -59.37
C ILE A 291 17.20 17.44 -59.36
N ASN A 292 17.48 16.67 -58.31
CA ASN A 292 16.93 15.33 -58.12
C ASN A 292 15.39 15.33 -58.11
N ARG A 293 14.77 16.36 -57.52
CA ARG A 293 13.33 16.55 -57.62
C ARG A 293 12.90 16.82 -59.06
N VAL A 294 13.56 17.74 -59.79
CA VAL A 294 13.26 18.01 -61.21
C VAL A 294 13.36 16.73 -62.07
N LEU A 295 14.36 15.89 -61.81
CA LEU A 295 14.57 14.62 -62.50
C LEU A 295 13.54 13.57 -62.14
N SER A 296 13.03 13.59 -60.92
CA SER A 296 12.01 12.64 -60.47
C SER A 296 10.63 12.99 -61.05
N SER A 297 9.98 12.00 -61.66
CA SER A 297 8.61 12.12 -62.20
C SER A 297 7.55 12.50 -61.17
N ARG A 298 7.86 12.41 -59.87
CA ARG A 298 6.98 12.77 -58.76
C ARG A 298 6.89 14.27 -58.50
N TYR A 299 7.87 15.04 -58.94
CA TYR A 299 7.90 16.48 -58.75
C TYR A 299 7.74 17.19 -60.10
N PRO A 300 7.45 18.50 -60.08
CA PRO A 300 7.48 19.30 -61.30
C PRO A 300 8.81 19.14 -62.03
N ASN A 301 8.77 19.13 -63.36
CA ASN A 301 9.92 18.91 -64.22
C ASN A 301 10.68 20.22 -64.56
N THR A 302 10.47 21.29 -63.80
CA THR A 302 11.15 22.57 -63.95
C THR A 302 11.67 23.05 -62.60
N VAL A 303 12.79 23.77 -62.60
CA VAL A 303 13.40 24.32 -61.38
C VAL A 303 12.42 25.25 -60.68
N VAL A 304 11.77 26.16 -61.42
CA VAL A 304 10.69 27.01 -60.90
C VAL A 304 9.59 26.18 -60.24
N GLY A 305 9.11 25.13 -60.91
CA GLY A 305 8.03 24.29 -60.42
C GLY A 305 8.38 23.59 -59.10
N VAL A 306 9.59 23.06 -58.98
CA VAL A 306 10.06 22.42 -57.74
C VAL A 306 10.21 23.44 -56.62
N ILE A 307 10.82 24.60 -56.89
CA ILE A 307 11.10 25.61 -55.87
C ILE A 307 9.80 26.22 -55.33
N TYR A 308 8.84 26.51 -56.20
CA TYR A 308 7.56 27.11 -55.80
C TYR A 308 6.49 26.06 -55.44
N GLN A 309 6.83 24.77 -55.41
CA GLN A 309 5.90 23.75 -54.95
C GLN A 309 5.49 24.04 -53.50
N ASN A 310 4.18 23.99 -53.25
CA ASN A 310 3.58 24.45 -52.00
C ASN A 310 4.26 23.83 -50.76
N LYS A 311 4.77 24.69 -49.87
CA LYS A 311 5.42 24.34 -48.58
C LYS A 311 6.70 23.49 -48.65
N GLN A 312 7.36 23.37 -49.79
CA GLN A 312 8.58 22.54 -49.91
C GLN A 312 9.87 23.24 -49.47
N PHE A 313 9.91 24.58 -49.52
CA PHE A 313 11.05 25.40 -49.11
C PHE A 313 10.59 26.57 -48.25
N SER A 314 11.09 26.65 -47.02
CA SER A 314 10.70 27.68 -46.03
C SER A 314 10.98 29.13 -46.50
N PRO A 315 12.10 29.43 -47.19
CA PRO A 315 12.39 30.77 -47.74
C PRO A 315 11.39 31.27 -48.78
N VAL A 316 10.68 30.37 -49.47
CA VAL A 316 9.66 30.72 -50.47
C VAL A 316 8.40 31.23 -49.76
N ALA A 317 7.91 30.49 -48.77
CA ALA A 317 6.72 30.85 -48.00
C ALA A 317 6.93 32.12 -47.14
N SER A 318 8.14 32.31 -46.62
CA SER A 318 8.49 33.48 -45.79
C SER A 318 8.81 34.76 -46.59
N GLY A 319 8.85 34.69 -47.93
CA GLY A 319 9.22 35.83 -48.78
C GLY A 319 10.73 36.14 -48.81
N ARG A 320 11.56 35.40 -48.05
CA ARG A 320 13.01 35.58 -48.01
C ARG A 320 13.67 35.33 -49.36
N LEU A 321 13.18 34.34 -50.12
CA LEU A 321 13.67 34.08 -51.48
C LEU A 321 13.38 35.25 -52.42
N ALA A 322 12.18 35.83 -52.35
CA ALA A 322 11.82 37.00 -53.17
C ALA A 322 12.74 38.20 -52.89
N LEU A 323 13.09 38.43 -51.62
CA LEU A 323 14.06 39.46 -51.22
C LEU A 323 15.48 39.15 -51.73
N ALA A 324 15.90 37.89 -51.71
CA ALA A 324 17.21 37.48 -52.24
C ALA A 324 17.30 37.73 -53.75
N LEU A 325 16.25 37.36 -54.49
CA LEU A 325 16.13 37.58 -55.94
C LEU A 325 16.10 39.07 -56.31
N ALA A 326 15.39 39.92 -55.55
CA ALA A 326 15.31 41.35 -55.84
C ALA A 326 16.64 42.09 -55.60
N ASN A 327 17.46 41.60 -54.66
CA ASN A 327 18.68 42.27 -54.22
C ASN A 327 19.97 41.57 -54.68
N ASN A 328 19.88 40.56 -55.55
CA ASN A 328 20.99 39.75 -56.05
C ASN A 328 21.96 39.30 -54.95
N LYS A 329 21.43 38.62 -53.93
CA LYS A 329 22.19 38.24 -52.72
C LYS A 329 23.01 36.95 -52.86
N ALA A 330 22.75 36.13 -53.87
CA ALA A 330 23.49 34.89 -54.10
C ALA A 330 24.99 35.14 -54.30
N THR A 331 25.82 34.42 -53.56
CA THR A 331 27.28 34.50 -53.66
C THR A 331 27.79 33.75 -54.89
N ALA A 332 29.03 34.05 -55.31
CA ALA A 332 29.68 33.32 -56.40
C ALA A 332 29.72 31.80 -56.16
N SER A 333 29.88 31.36 -54.89
CA SER A 333 29.84 29.95 -54.52
C SER A 333 28.46 29.32 -54.73
N CYS A 334 27.36 30.06 -54.48
CA CYS A 334 26.01 29.57 -54.71
C CYS A 334 25.71 29.42 -56.21
N TYR A 335 26.23 30.32 -57.04
CA TYR A 335 26.14 30.18 -58.50
C TYR A 335 26.92 28.98 -59.02
N GLN A 336 28.14 28.77 -58.51
CA GLN A 336 28.93 27.61 -58.88
C GLN A 336 28.26 26.30 -58.45
N ALA A 337 27.70 26.26 -57.25
CA ALA A 337 26.94 25.09 -56.77
C ALA A 337 25.67 24.84 -57.59
N ALA A 338 24.98 25.89 -58.04
CA ALA A 338 23.84 25.77 -58.95
C ALA A 338 24.27 25.20 -60.30
N ASP A 339 25.37 25.69 -60.87
CA ASP A 339 25.93 25.19 -62.14
C ASP A 339 26.31 23.71 -62.05
N GLU A 340 26.98 23.31 -60.95
CA GLU A 340 27.36 21.92 -60.71
C GLU A 340 26.13 21.02 -60.59
N ALA A 341 25.13 21.41 -59.80
CA ALA A 341 23.89 20.66 -59.68
C ALA A 341 23.14 20.55 -61.02
N MET A 342 23.02 21.65 -61.78
CA MET A 342 22.35 21.68 -63.10
C MET A 342 23.12 20.88 -64.16
N SER A 343 24.43 20.68 -63.99
CA SER A 343 25.25 19.78 -64.83
C SER A 343 25.12 18.30 -64.45
N GLY A 344 24.43 17.99 -63.34
CA GLY A 344 24.17 16.63 -62.87
C GLY A 344 25.18 16.11 -61.85
N ILE A 345 26.07 16.98 -61.35
CA ILE A 345 26.95 16.63 -60.25
C ILE A 345 26.12 16.51 -58.97
N THR A 346 26.17 15.34 -58.34
CA THR A 346 25.52 15.09 -57.06
C THR A 346 26.49 14.44 -56.08
N ASN A 347 26.55 14.97 -54.87
CA ASN A 347 27.25 14.38 -53.73
C ASN A 347 26.27 13.77 -52.71
N VAL A 348 24.98 13.73 -53.04
CA VAL A 348 23.89 13.14 -52.22
C VAL A 348 23.18 11.99 -52.94
N GLY A 349 23.73 11.53 -54.07
CA GLY A 349 23.09 10.53 -54.92
C GLY A 349 21.70 11.01 -55.33
N GLN A 350 20.69 10.19 -55.08
CA GLN A 350 19.28 10.41 -55.43
C GLN A 350 18.43 10.97 -54.27
N CYS A 351 19.04 11.51 -53.22
CA CYS A 351 18.27 12.12 -52.12
C CYS A 351 17.39 13.25 -52.64
N VAL A 352 16.13 13.28 -52.23
CA VAL A 352 15.14 14.31 -52.62
C VAL A 352 14.67 15.11 -51.42
N TYR A 353 15.18 14.85 -50.22
CA TYR A 353 14.92 15.65 -49.02
C TYR A 353 16.23 16.04 -48.32
N PHE A 354 16.18 17.18 -47.63
CA PHE A 354 17.21 17.58 -46.68
C PHE A 354 16.58 18.33 -45.50
N ARG A 355 17.24 18.30 -44.35
CA ARG A 355 16.87 19.07 -43.16
C ARG A 355 18.03 19.22 -42.18
N THR A 356 17.88 20.10 -41.21
CA THR A 356 18.77 20.15 -40.05
C THR A 356 18.70 18.83 -39.27
N PRO A 357 19.84 18.30 -38.78
CA PRO A 357 19.90 17.06 -38.02
C PRO A 357 18.84 17.01 -36.93
N ILE A 358 17.99 16.01 -37.02
CA ILE A 358 17.23 15.52 -35.88
C ILE A 358 17.74 14.11 -35.61
N GLU A 359 18.28 13.93 -34.43
CA GLU A 359 17.80 12.92 -33.52
C GLU A 359 16.84 11.88 -34.20
N GLY A 360 17.35 10.68 -34.56
CA GLY A 360 16.57 9.57 -35.14
C GLY A 360 16.61 9.38 -36.65
N LEU A 361 16.82 10.45 -37.42
CA LEU A 361 16.88 10.38 -38.87
C LEU A 361 18.30 10.00 -39.33
N THR A 362 18.43 8.87 -40.03
CA THR A 362 19.68 8.45 -40.66
C THR A 362 19.69 8.86 -42.13
N GLY A 363 20.81 9.41 -42.58
CA GLY A 363 20.98 9.90 -43.95
C GLY A 363 22.40 10.38 -44.16
N LEU A 364 22.71 10.85 -45.37
CA LEU A 364 24.02 11.38 -45.68
C LEU A 364 24.19 12.76 -45.03
N ARG A 365 25.20 12.94 -44.18
CA ARG A 365 25.45 14.20 -43.48
C ARG A 365 26.50 15.03 -44.22
N ILE A 366 26.11 16.21 -44.68
CA ILE A 366 27.01 17.18 -45.32
C ILE A 366 26.74 18.56 -44.73
N GLY A 367 27.76 19.13 -44.07
CA GLY A 367 27.59 20.36 -43.29
C GLY A 367 26.59 20.20 -42.13
N GLY A 368 25.75 21.21 -41.95
CA GLY A 368 24.65 21.29 -40.99
C GLY A 368 23.36 20.59 -41.44
N HIS A 369 23.38 19.76 -42.49
CA HIS A 369 22.20 19.10 -43.04
C HIS A 369 22.34 17.56 -43.09
N ILE A 370 21.20 16.87 -43.02
CA ILE A 370 21.03 15.45 -43.33
C ILE A 370 20.21 15.34 -44.62
N PHE A 371 20.66 14.53 -45.56
CA PHE A 371 20.06 14.26 -46.87
C PHE A 371 19.54 12.82 -46.94
N TYR A 372 18.32 12.64 -47.47
CA TYR A 372 17.64 11.34 -47.55
C TYR A 372 16.62 11.23 -48.69
#